data_AF-A0A2B7WHE3-F1
#
_entry.id   AF-A0A2B7WHE3-F1
#
_cell.length_a   1.000
_cell.length_b   1.000
_cell.length_c   1.000
_cell.angle_alpha   90.00
_cell.angle_beta   90.00
_cell.angle_gamma   90.00
#
_symmetry.space_group_name_H-M   'P 1'
#
loop_
_entity.id
_entity.type
_entity.pdbx_description
1 polymer ?
#
loop_
_entity_poly.entity_id
_entity_poly.type
_entity_poly.pdbx_seq_one_letter_code
_entity_poly.pdbx_strand_id
1 'polypeptide(L)'
;MESICYPGALLFNFGAFLLPALYGTLSKLWVANIDSSMVATTDVYTYVGVIVEVLNEGLPRAAWVIIGDVKRPSKSRLGIAHSLIIFQAALGLIMSIALISAAREFSSAFVPGMVKDISVSYVRISAFSALSSAIEVAVANSTRALDKPDVPLIINSTKFVINTILDFLVISKFHVGNYKPTVTMQASIRLACDMTSAIVGLVYFIITTSVERVAYKWTWRGSPPSLRALLVLARPGSITFLESAIRNTLYLWLVAGIVSMGSDYATAWGVFNTIRWGLVMVPVQSLESASLAFVGHAWGRWRHKVGLYETRVRCSRRDLLAIIFPALLSAAIALLIEVPLCVIMALRG
;
A
#
# COMPACT_ATOMS: atom_id res chain seq x y z
N MET A 1 4.10 -23.82 -17.58
CA MET A 1 3.75 -22.38 -17.56
C MET A 1 4.58 -21.73 -18.64
N GLU A 2 3.96 -21.33 -19.74
CA GLU A 2 4.62 -20.56 -20.80
C GLU A 2 5.31 -19.34 -20.17
N SER A 3 6.57 -19.09 -20.52
CA SER A 3 7.28 -17.92 -20.01
C SER A 3 6.56 -16.68 -20.50
N ILE A 4 5.87 -15.97 -19.60
CA ILE A 4 5.22 -14.70 -19.93
C ILE A 4 6.28 -13.78 -20.52
N CYS A 5 6.09 -13.35 -21.77
CA CYS A 5 6.96 -12.38 -22.43
C CYS A 5 6.75 -10.99 -21.83
N TYR A 6 7.78 -10.15 -21.85
CA TYR A 6 7.76 -8.82 -21.23
C TYR A 6 6.53 -7.95 -21.59
N PRO A 7 6.11 -7.86 -22.87
CA PRO A 7 4.89 -7.13 -23.24
C PRO A 7 3.60 -7.74 -22.66
N GLY A 8 3.53 -9.07 -22.56
CA GLY A 8 2.38 -9.75 -21.97
C GLY A 8 2.24 -9.48 -20.48
N ALA A 9 3.36 -9.50 -19.74
CA ALA A 9 3.38 -9.12 -18.33
C ALA A 9 2.99 -7.65 -18.13
N LEU A 10 3.47 -6.76 -19.02
CA LEU A 10 3.14 -5.34 -18.98
C LEU A 10 1.64 -5.11 -19.19
N LEU A 11 1.03 -5.72 -20.20
CA LEU A 11 -0.42 -5.60 -20.47
C LEU A 11 -1.27 -6.16 -19.33
N PHE A 12 -0.86 -7.29 -18.75
CA PHE A 12 -1.54 -7.87 -17.60
C PHE A 12 -1.50 -6.94 -16.38
N ASN A 13 -0.30 -6.42 -16.05
CA ASN A 13 -0.15 -5.47 -14.95
C ASN A 13 -0.94 -4.18 -15.21
N PHE A 14 -0.98 -3.70 -16.46
CA PHE A 14 -1.78 -2.53 -16.84
C PHE A 14 -3.27 -2.74 -16.54
N GLY A 15 -3.84 -3.88 -16.96
CA GLY A 15 -5.23 -4.22 -16.62
C GLY A 15 -5.47 -4.31 -15.10
N ALA A 16 -4.51 -4.87 -14.37
CA ALA A 16 -4.60 -5.02 -12.91
C ALA A 16 -4.56 -3.67 -12.17
N PHE A 17 -3.79 -2.70 -12.63
CA PHE A 17 -3.72 -1.35 -12.04
C PHE A 17 -4.82 -0.40 -12.53
N LEU A 18 -5.33 -0.60 -13.75
CA LEU A 18 -6.39 0.23 -14.33
C LEU A 18 -7.70 0.11 -13.55
N LEU A 19 -8.07 -1.11 -13.13
CA LEU A 19 -9.33 -1.35 -12.41
C LEU A 19 -9.43 -0.56 -11.08
N PRO A 20 -8.44 -0.63 -10.15
CA PRO A 20 -8.41 0.21 -8.97
C PRO A 20 -8.41 1.72 -9.27
N ALA A 21 -7.69 2.15 -10.32
CA ALA A 21 -7.63 3.55 -10.73
C ALA A 21 -8.98 4.09 -11.21
N LEU A 22 -9.70 3.32 -12.03
CA LEU A 22 -11.05 3.66 -12.48
C LEU A 22 -12.02 3.71 -11.30
N TYR A 23 -11.94 2.73 -10.39
CA TYR A 23 -12.76 2.71 -9.18
C TYR A 23 -12.52 3.95 -8.29
N GLY A 24 -11.26 4.30 -8.02
CA GLY A 24 -10.93 5.48 -7.23
C GLY A 24 -11.51 6.77 -7.82
N THR A 25 -11.52 6.87 -9.15
CA THR A 25 -12.12 7.99 -9.87
C THR A 25 -13.65 8.00 -9.74
N LEU A 26 -14.30 6.85 -9.93
CA LEU A 26 -15.75 6.70 -9.80
C LEU A 26 -16.24 7.01 -8.38
N SER A 27 -15.54 6.53 -7.35
CA SER A 27 -15.88 6.78 -5.93
C SER A 27 -15.83 8.27 -5.62
N LYS A 28 -14.83 9.02 -6.12
CA LYS A 28 -14.78 10.49 -6.00
C LYS A 28 -15.94 11.19 -6.71
N LEU A 29 -16.33 10.73 -7.89
CA LEU A 29 -17.47 11.28 -8.63
C LEU A 29 -18.79 11.05 -7.88
N TRP A 30 -18.97 9.90 -7.22
CA TRP A 30 -20.15 9.68 -6.38
C TRP A 30 -20.17 10.61 -5.17
N VAL A 31 -19.02 10.82 -4.50
CA VAL A 31 -18.95 11.80 -3.40
C VAL A 31 -19.26 13.22 -3.87
N ALA A 32 -18.78 13.61 -5.05
CA ALA A 32 -19.09 14.92 -5.64
C ALA A 32 -20.59 15.12 -5.90
N ASN A 33 -21.32 14.05 -6.22
CA ASN A 33 -22.78 14.09 -6.36
C ASN A 33 -23.52 14.17 -5.02
N ILE A 34 -22.91 13.70 -3.92
CA ILE A 34 -23.46 13.82 -2.57
C ILE A 34 -23.29 15.24 -2.05
N ASP A 35 -22.05 15.72 -2.05
CA ASP A 35 -21.69 17.07 -1.61
C ASP A 35 -20.36 17.49 -2.27
N SER A 36 -20.46 18.40 -3.25
CA SER A 36 -19.30 18.91 -3.99
C SER A 36 -18.32 19.68 -3.10
N SER A 37 -18.77 20.25 -1.98
CA SER A 37 -17.91 20.99 -1.05
C SER A 37 -17.04 20.08 -0.18
N MET A 38 -17.35 18.78 -0.14
CA MET A 38 -16.70 17.79 0.72
C MET A 38 -15.79 16.83 -0.06
N VAL A 39 -15.62 17.04 -1.38
CA VAL A 39 -14.74 16.23 -2.22
C VAL A 39 -13.30 16.29 -1.73
N ALA A 40 -12.81 17.49 -1.40
CA ALA A 40 -11.47 17.68 -0.84
C ALA A 40 -11.29 16.98 0.52
N THR A 41 -12.36 16.83 1.31
CA THR A 41 -12.31 16.09 2.58
C THR A 41 -12.00 14.61 2.36
N THR A 42 -12.34 14.03 1.20
CA THR A 42 -12.01 12.61 0.93
C THR A 42 -10.52 12.35 0.77
N ASP A 43 -9.74 13.38 0.42
CA ASP A 43 -8.28 13.27 0.29
C ASP A 43 -7.61 13.09 1.66
N VAL A 44 -8.30 13.41 2.77
CA VAL A 44 -7.86 13.07 4.14
C VAL A 44 -7.51 11.60 4.27
N TYR A 45 -8.28 10.71 3.65
CA TYR A 45 -8.01 9.28 3.72
C TYR A 45 -6.65 8.94 3.10
N THR A 46 -6.29 9.62 2.01
CA THR A 46 -4.97 9.51 1.39
C THR A 46 -3.88 10.07 2.28
N TYR A 47 -4.10 11.24 2.90
CA TYR A 47 -3.10 11.87 3.78
C TYR A 47 -2.84 11.05 5.06
N VAL A 48 -3.88 10.44 5.64
CA VAL A 48 -3.72 9.45 6.72
C VAL A 48 -2.88 8.28 6.22
N GLY A 49 -3.17 7.76 5.02
CA GLY A 49 -2.37 6.71 4.39
C GLY A 49 -0.89 7.06 4.26
N VAL A 50 -0.56 8.30 3.86
CA VAL A 50 0.83 8.79 3.73
C VAL A 50 1.55 8.82 5.09
N ILE A 51 0.86 9.18 6.17
CA ILE A 51 1.45 9.14 7.52
C ILE A 51 1.77 7.70 7.91
N VAL A 52 0.85 6.79 7.63
CA VAL A 52 0.98 5.37 7.97
C VAL A 52 2.04 4.69 7.11
N GLU A 53 2.27 5.19 5.89
CA GLU A 53 3.33 4.72 4.99
C GLU A 53 4.71 4.78 5.66
N VAL A 54 4.98 5.81 6.46
CA VAL A 54 6.24 5.93 7.23
C VAL A 54 6.48 4.71 8.13
N LEU A 55 5.43 4.25 8.81
CA LEU A 55 5.47 3.06 9.67
C LEU A 55 5.57 1.78 8.84
N ASN A 56 4.85 1.72 7.73
CA ASN A 56 4.78 0.57 6.84
C ASN A 56 6.07 0.31 6.07
N GLU A 57 6.83 1.36 5.76
CA GLU A 57 8.10 1.26 5.07
C GLU A 57 9.31 1.08 5.99
N GLY A 58 9.14 1.22 7.30
CA GLY A 58 10.18 0.93 8.27
C GLY A 58 10.46 -0.58 8.41
N LEU A 59 9.97 -1.17 9.49
CA LEU A 59 10.25 -2.58 9.82
C LEU A 59 9.78 -3.60 8.77
N PRO A 60 8.61 -3.46 8.11
CA PRO A 60 8.15 -4.46 7.14
C PRO A 60 9.04 -4.59 5.92
N ARG A 61 9.76 -3.55 5.51
CA ARG A 61 10.74 -3.65 4.41
C ARG A 61 11.91 -4.57 4.75
N ALA A 62 12.28 -4.65 6.02
CA ALA A 62 13.31 -5.56 6.50
C ALA A 62 12.89 -7.05 6.48
N ALA A 63 11.59 -7.34 6.35
CA ALA A 63 11.07 -8.71 6.32
C ALA A 63 11.74 -9.54 5.22
N TRP A 64 11.97 -8.98 4.04
CA TRP A 64 12.60 -9.68 2.92
C TRP A 64 14.00 -10.19 3.23
N VAL A 65 14.80 -9.42 3.95
CA VAL A 65 16.20 -9.77 4.26
C VAL A 65 16.29 -10.73 5.44
N ILE A 66 15.42 -10.57 6.45
CA ILE A 66 15.51 -11.33 7.70
C ILE A 66 14.59 -12.56 7.70
N ILE A 67 13.32 -12.40 7.32
CA ILE A 67 12.35 -13.49 7.25
C ILE A 67 12.58 -14.30 5.98
N GLY A 68 13.00 -13.69 4.88
CA GLY A 68 13.33 -14.39 3.63
C GLY A 68 14.63 -15.20 3.68
N ASP A 69 15.43 -15.10 4.75
CA ASP A 69 16.69 -15.83 4.87
C ASP A 69 16.46 -17.35 5.04
N VAL A 70 16.68 -18.10 3.96
CA VAL A 70 16.52 -19.56 3.90
C VAL A 70 17.46 -20.29 4.86
N LYS A 71 18.56 -19.66 5.30
CA LYS A 71 19.47 -20.27 6.29
C LYS A 71 18.85 -20.32 7.69
N ARG A 72 17.81 -19.52 7.95
CA ARG A 72 17.14 -19.48 9.25
C ARG A 72 16.08 -20.59 9.34
N PRO A 73 15.96 -21.28 10.49
CA PRO A 73 14.91 -22.27 10.70
C PRO A 73 13.51 -21.68 10.53
N SER A 74 12.60 -22.43 9.89
CA SER A 74 11.23 -21.98 9.61
C SER A 74 10.46 -21.53 10.86
N LYS A 75 10.67 -22.18 12.01
CA LYS A 75 10.05 -21.78 13.29
C LYS A 75 10.48 -20.39 13.76
N SER A 76 11.75 -20.04 13.55
CA SER A 76 12.31 -18.73 13.88
C SER A 76 11.80 -17.66 12.92
N ARG A 77 11.77 -17.96 11.61
CA ARG A 77 11.18 -17.08 10.58
C ARG A 77 9.71 -16.74 10.90
N LEU A 78 8.93 -17.74 11.32
CA LEU A 78 7.54 -17.55 11.78
C LEU A 78 7.45 -16.69 13.04
N GLY A 79 8.25 -16.97 14.07
CA GLY A 79 8.24 -16.15 15.29
C GLY A 79 8.60 -14.68 15.06
N ILE A 80 9.51 -14.40 14.10
CA ILE A 80 9.82 -13.02 13.66
C ILE A 80 8.62 -12.40 12.94
N ALA A 81 7.94 -13.13 12.05
CA ALA A 81 6.72 -12.67 11.38
C ALA A 81 5.62 -12.31 12.39
N HIS A 82 5.35 -13.16 13.37
CA HIS A 82 4.36 -12.88 14.44
C HIS A 82 4.74 -11.65 15.26
N SER A 83 6.02 -11.52 15.62
CA SER A 83 6.52 -10.35 16.35
C SER A 83 6.32 -9.05 15.56
N LEU A 84 6.62 -9.07 14.26
CA LEU A 84 6.45 -7.94 13.36
C LEU A 84 4.97 -7.53 13.24
N ILE A 85 4.06 -8.51 13.04
CA ILE A 85 2.62 -8.24 12.90
C ILE A 85 2.06 -7.63 14.19
N ILE A 86 2.38 -8.22 15.36
CA ILE A 86 1.89 -7.71 16.65
C ILE A 86 2.39 -6.29 16.90
N PHE A 87 3.68 -6.04 16.63
CA PHE A 87 4.27 -4.73 16.84
C PHE A 87 3.68 -3.68 15.88
N GLN A 88 3.49 -4.03 14.60
CA GLN A 88 2.87 -3.12 13.64
C GLN A 88 1.40 -2.85 13.96
N ALA A 89 0.65 -3.85 14.41
CA ALA A 89 -0.71 -3.63 14.90
C ALA A 89 -0.73 -2.66 16.09
N ALA A 90 0.18 -2.82 17.05
CA ALA A 90 0.29 -1.92 18.20
C ALA A 90 0.63 -0.49 17.77
N LEU A 91 1.63 -0.30 16.90
CA LEU A 91 1.99 1.03 16.40
C LEU A 91 0.87 1.66 15.55
N GLY A 92 0.21 0.86 14.70
CA GLY A 92 -0.94 1.32 13.91
C GLY A 92 -2.12 1.76 14.79
N LEU A 93 -2.35 1.07 15.91
CA LEU A 93 -3.35 1.46 16.91
C LEU A 93 -2.96 2.77 17.62
N ILE A 94 -1.70 2.90 18.06
CA ILE A 94 -1.19 4.13 18.67
C ILE A 94 -1.36 5.31 17.72
N MET A 95 -1.01 5.13 16.44
CA MET A 95 -1.17 6.14 15.40
C MET A 95 -2.64 6.48 15.16
N SER A 96 -3.53 5.48 15.15
CA SER A 96 -4.98 5.70 15.04
C SER A 96 -5.49 6.59 16.18
N ILE A 97 -5.09 6.30 17.42
CA ILE A 97 -5.48 7.08 18.61
C ILE A 97 -4.93 8.51 18.50
N ALA A 98 -3.67 8.68 18.12
CA ALA A 98 -3.05 9.99 17.94
C ALA A 98 -3.79 10.84 16.89
N LEU A 99 -4.17 10.24 15.75
CA LEU A 99 -4.93 10.91 14.69
C LEU A 99 -6.36 11.27 15.14
N ILE A 100 -7.01 10.43 15.94
CA ILE A 100 -8.33 10.74 16.54
C ILE A 100 -8.22 11.93 17.48
N SER A 101 -7.20 11.93 18.34
CA SER A 101 -6.96 13.02 19.30
C SER A 101 -6.65 14.33 18.59
N ALA A 102 -5.87 14.31 17.51
CA ALA A 102 -5.48 15.47 16.72
C ALA A 102 -6.44 15.77 15.54
N ALA A 103 -7.66 15.22 15.54
CA ALA A 103 -8.53 15.26 14.37
C ALA A 103 -8.96 16.69 13.95
N ARG A 104 -9.07 17.62 14.92
CA ARG A 104 -9.43 19.02 14.64
C ARG A 104 -8.27 19.75 13.97
N GLU A 105 -7.08 19.62 14.53
CA GLU A 105 -5.84 20.18 14.01
C GLU A 105 -5.54 19.61 12.63
N PHE A 106 -5.69 18.30 12.46
CA PHE A 106 -5.55 17.63 11.18
C PHE A 106 -6.52 18.17 10.13
N SER A 107 -7.80 18.32 10.51
CA SER A 107 -8.81 18.91 9.60
C SER A 107 -8.44 20.34 9.21
N SER A 108 -7.95 21.15 10.15
CA SER A 108 -7.56 22.54 9.87
C SER A 108 -6.37 22.67 8.94
N ALA A 109 -5.46 21.69 8.95
CA ALA A 109 -4.27 21.70 8.09
C ALA A 109 -4.54 21.14 6.69
N PHE A 110 -5.46 20.19 6.55
CA PHE A 110 -5.61 19.39 5.34
C PHE A 110 -6.98 19.47 4.66
N VAL A 111 -7.96 20.19 5.24
CA VAL A 111 -9.26 20.43 4.64
C VAL A 111 -9.43 21.92 4.40
N PRO A 112 -9.77 22.37 3.16
CA PRO A 112 -9.93 23.78 2.87
C PRO A 112 -11.20 24.37 3.53
N GLY A 113 -11.11 25.64 3.92
CA GLY A 113 -12.22 26.39 4.49
C GLY A 113 -12.44 26.18 5.99
N MET A 114 -13.62 26.57 6.48
CA MET A 114 -13.96 26.44 7.89
C MET A 114 -14.07 24.96 8.29
N VAL A 115 -13.38 24.56 9.35
CA VAL A 115 -13.44 23.19 9.88
C VAL A 115 -14.89 22.87 10.29
N LYS A 116 -15.55 22.04 9.47
CA LYS A 116 -16.89 21.52 9.76
C LYS A 116 -16.78 20.29 10.67
N ASP A 117 -17.73 20.10 11.57
CA ASP A 117 -17.78 18.89 12.42
C ASP A 117 -17.83 17.59 11.60
N ILE A 118 -18.39 17.65 10.39
CA ILE A 118 -18.39 16.53 9.43
C ILE A 118 -16.96 16.16 8.99
N SER A 119 -16.09 17.16 8.76
CA SER A 119 -14.68 16.90 8.40
C SER A 119 -13.91 16.26 9.54
N VAL A 120 -14.11 16.75 10.77
CA VAL A 120 -13.51 16.17 11.98
C VAL A 120 -13.99 14.72 12.18
N SER A 121 -15.28 14.47 11.96
CA SER A 121 -15.87 13.13 12.02
C SER A 121 -15.28 12.21 10.95
N TYR A 122 -15.07 12.72 9.72
CA TYR A 122 -14.41 11.98 8.66
C TYR A 122 -12.98 11.58 9.04
N VAL A 123 -12.19 12.52 9.59
CA VAL A 123 -10.82 12.24 10.08
C VAL A 123 -10.84 11.14 11.13
N ARG A 124 -11.74 11.24 12.13
CA ARG A 124 -11.86 10.25 13.21
C ARG A 124 -12.19 8.85 12.70
N ILE A 125 -13.07 8.73 11.71
CA ILE A 125 -13.38 7.45 11.05
C ILE A 125 -12.13 6.96 10.31
N SER A 126 -11.55 7.80 9.46
CA SER A 126 -10.39 7.42 8.63
C SER A 126 -9.14 7.07 9.44
N ALA A 127 -8.99 7.57 10.67
CA ALA A 127 -7.83 7.34 11.52
C ALA A 127 -7.55 5.85 11.76
N PHE A 128 -8.59 5.01 11.90
CA PHE A 128 -8.44 3.57 12.07
C PHE A 128 -7.94 2.83 10.82
N SER A 129 -7.90 3.50 9.66
CA SER A 129 -7.21 2.96 8.48
C SER A 129 -5.71 2.78 8.72
N ALA A 130 -5.13 3.51 9.69
CA ALA A 130 -3.76 3.31 10.14
C ALA A 130 -3.54 1.90 10.70
N LEU A 131 -4.46 1.42 11.53
CA LEU A 131 -4.39 0.07 12.09
C LEU A 131 -4.56 -1.00 11.02
N SER A 132 -5.58 -0.89 10.16
CA SER A 132 -5.82 -1.89 9.11
C SER A 132 -4.64 -1.94 8.13
N SER A 133 -4.13 -0.80 7.70
CA SER A 133 -2.98 -0.70 6.81
C SER A 133 -1.70 -1.28 7.43
N ALA A 134 -1.44 -1.01 8.72
CA ALA A 134 -0.27 -1.56 9.41
C ALA A 134 -0.31 -3.09 9.50
N ILE A 135 -1.47 -3.66 9.83
CA ILE A 135 -1.68 -5.12 9.84
C ILE A 135 -1.51 -5.69 8.44
N GLU A 136 -2.18 -5.11 7.45
CA GLU A 136 -2.17 -5.56 6.07
C GLU A 136 -0.75 -5.61 5.50
N VAL A 137 0.02 -4.53 5.64
CA VAL A 137 1.39 -4.45 5.13
C VAL A 137 2.32 -5.41 5.87
N ALA A 138 2.17 -5.54 7.19
CA ALA A 138 2.97 -6.49 7.98
C ALA A 138 2.69 -7.94 7.58
N VAL A 139 1.42 -8.32 7.42
CA VAL A 139 1.01 -9.66 6.97
C VAL A 139 1.49 -9.91 5.55
N ALA A 140 1.26 -8.96 4.62
CA ALA A 140 1.63 -9.11 3.23
C ALA A 140 3.15 -9.25 3.03
N ASN A 141 3.96 -8.43 3.70
CA ASN A 141 5.41 -8.54 3.59
C ASN A 141 5.95 -9.80 4.29
N SER A 142 5.41 -10.16 5.46
CA SER A 142 5.83 -11.38 6.17
C SER A 142 5.52 -12.64 5.37
N THR A 143 4.33 -12.73 4.79
CA THR A 143 3.87 -13.90 4.03
C THR A 143 4.62 -14.04 2.71
N ARG A 144 4.86 -12.93 2.00
CA ARG A 144 5.73 -12.94 0.82
C ARG A 144 7.17 -13.38 1.17
N ALA A 145 7.73 -12.92 2.28
CA ALA A 145 9.04 -13.35 2.76
C ALA A 145 9.07 -14.81 3.27
N LEU A 146 7.91 -15.42 3.51
CA LEU A 146 7.74 -16.84 3.85
C LEU A 146 7.37 -17.70 2.64
N ASP A 147 7.47 -17.15 1.42
CA ASP A 147 7.10 -17.83 0.17
C ASP A 147 5.61 -18.23 0.10
N LYS A 148 4.73 -17.40 0.70
CA LYS A 148 3.26 -17.55 0.74
C LYS A 148 2.57 -16.36 0.05
N PRO A 149 2.59 -16.29 -1.31
CA PRO A 149 2.00 -15.19 -2.07
C PRO A 149 0.47 -15.25 -2.17
N ASP A 150 -0.16 -16.34 -1.70
CA ASP A 150 -1.61 -16.54 -1.65
C ASP A 150 -2.29 -15.61 -0.63
N VAL A 151 -1.66 -15.33 0.51
CA VAL A 151 -2.23 -14.44 1.54
C VAL A 151 -2.43 -13.01 1.01
N PRO A 152 -1.42 -12.33 0.43
CA PRO A 152 -1.61 -11.01 -0.17
C PRO A 152 -2.68 -10.98 -1.27
N LEU A 153 -2.81 -12.06 -2.06
CA LEU A 153 -3.81 -12.15 -3.11
C LEU A 153 -5.22 -12.14 -2.52
N ILE A 154 -5.46 -12.91 -1.45
CA ILE A 154 -6.75 -12.95 -0.75
C ILE A 154 -7.08 -11.59 -0.14
N ILE A 155 -6.11 -10.93 0.50
CA ILE A 155 -6.27 -9.57 1.05
C ILE A 155 -6.77 -8.61 -0.05
N ASN A 156 -6.02 -8.53 -1.15
CA ASN A 156 -6.32 -7.58 -2.23
C ASN A 156 -7.64 -7.90 -2.94
N SER A 157 -7.94 -9.18 -3.17
CA SER A 157 -9.18 -9.62 -3.82
C SER A 157 -10.39 -9.32 -2.94
N THR A 158 -10.29 -9.61 -1.63
CA THR A 158 -11.33 -9.32 -0.65
C THR A 158 -11.60 -7.82 -0.58
N LYS A 159 -10.54 -7.00 -0.49
CA LYS A 159 -10.67 -5.54 -0.47
C LYS A 159 -11.34 -5.03 -1.75
N PHE A 160 -10.87 -5.44 -2.92
CA PHE A 160 -11.40 -4.95 -4.19
C PHE A 160 -12.88 -5.31 -4.38
N VAL A 161 -13.24 -6.58 -4.15
CA VAL A 161 -14.61 -7.07 -4.38
C VAL A 161 -15.59 -6.48 -3.37
N ILE A 162 -15.26 -6.53 -2.07
CA ILE A 162 -16.17 -6.03 -1.02
C ILE A 162 -16.34 -4.52 -1.15
N ASN A 163 -15.25 -3.77 -1.35
CA ASN A 163 -15.31 -2.32 -1.45
C ASN A 163 -16.13 -1.89 -2.66
N THR A 164 -15.91 -2.51 -3.82
CA THR A 164 -16.70 -2.23 -5.02
C THR A 164 -18.18 -2.52 -4.79
N ILE A 165 -18.54 -3.68 -4.25
CA ILE A 165 -19.94 -4.06 -4.02
C ILE A 165 -20.61 -3.10 -3.03
N LEU A 166 -19.96 -2.80 -1.90
CA LEU A 166 -20.55 -1.93 -0.87
C LEU A 166 -20.71 -0.49 -1.37
N ASP A 167 -19.71 0.08 -2.05
CA ASP A 167 -19.84 1.42 -2.63
C ASP A 167 -20.94 1.44 -3.71
N PHE A 168 -21.09 0.39 -4.52
CA PHE A 168 -22.19 0.28 -5.48
C PHE A 168 -23.56 0.21 -4.81
N LEU A 169 -23.70 -0.63 -3.77
CA LEU A 169 -24.98 -0.83 -3.09
C LEU A 169 -25.40 0.36 -2.23
N VAL A 170 -24.43 1.12 -1.71
CA VAL A 170 -24.69 2.11 -0.65
C VAL A 170 -24.47 3.57 -1.05
N ILE A 171 -23.53 3.84 -1.95
CA ILE A 171 -23.10 5.22 -2.24
C ILE A 171 -23.40 5.60 -3.68
N SER A 172 -23.41 4.63 -4.60
CA SER A 172 -23.61 4.92 -6.02
C SER A 172 -24.97 5.58 -6.29
N LYS A 173 -25.08 6.23 -7.45
CA LYS A 173 -26.34 6.82 -7.94
C LYS A 173 -27.48 5.79 -8.05
N PHE A 174 -27.15 4.49 -8.09
CA PHE A 174 -28.08 3.37 -8.22
C PHE A 174 -28.18 2.54 -6.94
N HIS A 175 -27.85 3.13 -5.77
CA HIS A 175 -27.86 2.43 -4.50
C HIS A 175 -29.24 1.82 -4.18
N VAL A 176 -29.24 0.74 -3.40
CA VAL A 176 -30.46 0.02 -3.02
C VAL A 176 -30.97 0.58 -1.69
N GLY A 177 -32.16 1.19 -1.69
CA GLY A 177 -32.86 1.67 -0.49
C GLY A 177 -33.17 3.18 -0.50
N ASN A 178 -34.02 3.61 0.44
CA ASN A 178 -34.55 4.99 0.52
C ASN A 178 -33.76 5.91 1.50
N TYR A 179 -32.46 5.67 1.71
CA TYR A 179 -31.63 6.54 2.55
C TYR A 179 -30.81 7.51 1.69
N LYS A 180 -30.39 8.62 2.31
CA LYS A 180 -29.52 9.61 1.65
C LYS A 180 -28.05 9.27 1.95
N PRO A 181 -27.23 8.96 0.94
CA PRO A 181 -25.82 8.68 1.16
C PRO A 181 -25.08 9.90 1.70
N THR A 182 -24.10 9.68 2.57
CA THR A 182 -23.30 10.73 3.20
C THR A 182 -21.81 10.46 3.03
N VAL A 183 -20.99 11.52 3.12
CA VAL A 183 -19.53 11.43 2.98
C VAL A 183 -18.90 10.59 4.11
N THR A 184 -19.47 10.64 5.33
CA THR A 184 -19.01 9.79 6.44
C THR A 184 -19.36 8.32 6.25
N MET A 185 -20.42 8.01 5.51
CA MET A 185 -20.76 6.63 5.14
C MET A 185 -19.71 6.05 4.17
N GLN A 186 -19.20 6.87 3.25
CA GLN A 186 -18.07 6.51 2.39
C GLN A 186 -16.79 6.20 3.18
N ALA A 187 -16.41 7.05 4.14
CA ALA A 187 -15.27 6.76 5.01
C ALA A 187 -15.44 5.44 5.78
N SER A 188 -16.67 5.20 6.27
CA SER A 188 -17.01 4.03 7.07
C SER A 188 -16.94 2.74 6.24
N ILE A 189 -17.49 2.74 5.03
CA ILE A 189 -17.43 1.58 4.13
C ILE A 189 -15.98 1.27 3.77
N ARG A 190 -15.20 2.29 3.40
CA ARG A 190 -13.78 2.10 3.06
C ARG A 190 -13.00 1.52 4.24
N LEU A 191 -13.19 2.07 5.45
CA LEU A 191 -12.58 1.56 6.67
C LEU A 191 -13.00 0.11 6.95
N ALA A 192 -14.29 -0.21 6.83
CA ALA A 192 -14.80 -1.56 7.06
C ALA A 192 -14.14 -2.55 6.09
N CYS A 193 -14.04 -2.21 4.80
CA CYS A 193 -13.37 -3.04 3.81
C CYS A 193 -11.89 -3.26 4.13
N ASP A 194 -11.17 -2.17 4.44
CA ASP A 194 -9.76 -2.25 4.80
C ASP A 194 -9.55 -3.13 6.03
N MET A 195 -10.34 -2.94 7.08
CA MET A 195 -10.26 -3.73 8.31
C MET A 195 -10.63 -5.21 8.08
N THR A 196 -11.71 -5.49 7.35
CA THR A 196 -12.11 -6.85 7.00
C THR A 196 -11.01 -7.55 6.19
N SER A 197 -10.44 -6.89 5.18
CA SER A 197 -9.38 -7.47 4.37
C SER A 197 -8.11 -7.79 5.19
N ALA A 198 -7.71 -6.89 6.09
CA ALA A 198 -6.59 -7.10 7.00
C ALA A 198 -6.81 -8.28 7.96
N ILE A 199 -8.01 -8.37 8.56
CA ILE A 199 -8.37 -9.46 9.48
C ILE A 199 -8.45 -10.80 8.73
N VAL A 200 -9.11 -10.85 7.58
CA VAL A 200 -9.21 -12.08 6.76
C VAL A 200 -7.82 -12.57 6.36
N GLY A 201 -6.94 -11.66 5.91
CA GLY A 201 -5.56 -11.98 5.59
C GLY A 201 -4.78 -12.54 6.78
N LEU A 202 -4.91 -11.91 7.95
CA LEU A 202 -4.26 -12.37 9.19
C LEU A 202 -4.76 -13.75 9.62
N VAL A 203 -6.08 -13.97 9.64
CA VAL A 203 -6.70 -15.25 10.00
C VAL A 203 -6.25 -16.34 9.03
N TYR A 204 -6.29 -16.08 7.73
CA TYR A 204 -5.84 -17.01 6.71
C TYR A 204 -4.35 -17.37 6.88
N PHE A 205 -3.48 -16.38 7.15
CA PHE A 205 -2.07 -16.62 7.46
C PHE A 205 -1.87 -17.52 8.70
N ILE A 206 -2.59 -17.23 9.79
CA ILE A 206 -2.48 -18.01 11.03
C ILE A 206 -2.87 -19.46 10.78
N ILE A 207 -4.03 -19.69 10.15
CA ILE A 207 -4.57 -21.03 9.89
C ILE A 207 -3.65 -21.84 8.97
N THR A 208 -3.16 -21.24 7.88
CA THR A 208 -2.40 -21.97 6.84
C THR A 208 -0.94 -22.20 7.19
N THR A 209 -0.35 -21.30 7.98
CA THR A 209 1.11 -21.25 8.13
C THR A 209 1.56 -21.43 9.59
N SER A 210 0.79 -20.90 10.54
CA SER A 210 1.21 -20.83 11.95
C SER A 210 0.73 -22.03 12.78
N VAL A 211 -0.34 -22.67 12.32
CA VAL A 211 -1.03 -23.74 13.02
C VAL A 211 -0.79 -25.07 12.28
N GLU A 212 -0.42 -26.10 13.01
CA GLU A 212 -0.29 -27.47 12.50
C GLU A 212 -1.27 -28.40 13.19
N ARG A 213 -1.88 -29.29 12.41
CA ARG A 213 -2.65 -30.39 12.95
C ARG A 213 -1.77 -31.63 12.99
N VAL A 214 -1.28 -31.98 14.17
CA VAL A 214 -0.57 -33.24 14.40
C VAL A 214 -1.53 -34.18 15.13
N ALA A 215 -2.01 -35.20 14.40
CA ALA A 215 -3.09 -36.09 14.83
C ALA A 215 -4.38 -35.32 15.22
N TYR A 216 -4.77 -35.36 16.51
CA TYR A 216 -5.95 -34.70 17.05
C TYR A 216 -5.63 -33.40 17.83
N LYS A 217 -4.38 -32.96 17.87
CA LYS A 217 -3.96 -31.75 18.57
C LYS A 217 -3.52 -30.65 17.60
N TRP A 218 -3.96 -29.44 17.88
CA TRP A 218 -3.50 -28.23 17.22
C TRP A 218 -2.23 -27.74 17.92
N THR A 219 -1.13 -27.64 17.17
CA THR A 219 0.17 -27.18 17.69
C THR A 219 0.63 -25.92 16.96
N TRP A 220 1.23 -25.00 17.71
CA TRP A 220 1.83 -23.79 17.16
C TRP A 220 3.21 -24.10 16.56
N ARG A 221 3.41 -23.77 15.28
CA ARG A 221 4.68 -24.00 14.57
C ARG A 221 5.75 -22.97 14.89
N GLY A 222 5.35 -21.74 15.19
CA GLY A 222 6.26 -20.61 15.40
C GLY A 222 6.88 -20.58 16.79
N SER A 223 8.08 -20.02 16.91
CA SER A 223 8.57 -19.53 18.19
C SER A 223 7.66 -18.41 18.71
N PRO A 224 7.50 -18.25 20.03
CA PRO A 224 6.69 -17.17 20.58
C PRO A 224 7.23 -15.81 20.12
N PRO A 225 6.36 -14.80 19.97
CA PRO A 225 6.79 -13.45 19.60
C PRO A 225 7.79 -12.92 20.63
N SER A 226 8.84 -12.24 20.16
CA SER A 226 9.92 -11.77 21.03
C SER A 226 10.46 -10.40 20.60
N LEU A 227 10.82 -9.58 21.59
CA LEU A 227 11.46 -8.28 21.35
C LEU A 227 12.83 -8.42 20.69
N ARG A 228 13.56 -9.52 20.97
CA ARG A 228 14.83 -9.81 20.32
C ARG A 228 14.66 -10.03 18.82
N ALA A 229 13.60 -10.73 18.39
CA ALA A 229 13.27 -10.90 16.98
C ALA A 229 12.99 -9.56 16.29
N LEU A 230 12.37 -8.62 17.01
CA LEU A 230 12.09 -7.29 16.48
C LEU A 230 13.35 -6.42 16.32
N LEU A 231 14.27 -6.48 17.28
CA LEU A 231 15.54 -5.74 17.22
C LEU A 231 16.40 -6.15 16.01
N VAL A 232 16.28 -7.40 15.54
CA VAL A 232 16.96 -7.86 14.32
C VAL A 232 16.43 -7.13 13.08
N LEU A 233 15.14 -6.75 13.06
CA LEU A 233 14.54 -5.97 11.97
C LEU A 233 14.86 -4.47 12.06
N ALA A 234 15.16 -3.97 13.26
CA ALA A 234 15.30 -2.53 13.52
C ALA A 234 16.44 -1.87 12.73
N ARG A 235 17.60 -2.53 12.62
CA ARG A 235 18.77 -1.96 11.92
C ARG A 235 18.55 -1.77 10.41
N PRO A 236 18.08 -2.76 9.64
CA PRO A 236 17.75 -2.55 8.24
C PRO A 236 16.50 -1.67 8.06
N GLY A 237 15.52 -1.75 8.95
CA GLY A 237 14.28 -0.98 8.85
C GLY A 237 14.41 0.50 9.22
N SER A 238 15.43 0.91 10.00
CA SER A 238 15.58 2.31 10.42
C SER A 238 15.97 3.24 9.27
N ILE A 239 16.74 2.74 8.30
CA ILE A 239 17.16 3.53 7.14
C ILE A 239 15.96 3.83 6.24
N THR A 240 15.16 2.81 5.92
CA THR A 240 13.95 2.96 5.09
C THR A 240 12.87 3.75 5.82
N PHE A 241 12.76 3.57 7.15
CA PHE A 241 11.90 4.41 7.98
C PHE A 241 12.27 5.88 7.88
N LEU A 242 13.56 6.23 8.02
CA LEU A 242 14.02 7.61 7.97
C LEU A 242 13.81 8.23 6.58
N GLU A 243 14.14 7.48 5.53
CA GLU A 243 13.88 7.90 4.14
C GLU A 243 12.39 8.18 3.92
N SER A 244 11.52 7.25 4.32
CA SER A 244 10.06 7.38 4.20
C SER A 244 9.53 8.54 5.02
N ALA A 245 10.02 8.73 6.25
CA ALA A 245 9.66 9.84 7.11
C ALA A 245 9.98 11.18 6.46
N ILE A 246 11.22 11.36 5.96
CA ILE A 246 11.61 12.59 5.28
C ILE A 246 10.72 12.84 4.05
N ARG A 247 10.55 11.83 3.19
CA ARG A 247 9.77 11.94 1.96
C ARG A 247 8.31 12.31 2.24
N ASN A 248 7.68 11.61 3.18
CA ASN A 248 6.27 11.79 3.50
C ASN A 248 6.03 13.07 4.30
N THR A 249 6.95 13.50 5.17
CA THR A 249 6.87 14.80 5.83
C THR A 249 6.99 15.94 4.82
N LEU A 250 7.93 15.90 3.89
CA LEU A 250 8.06 16.92 2.84
C LEU A 250 6.81 16.97 1.94
N TYR A 251 6.25 15.81 1.60
CA TYR A 251 5.00 15.72 0.85
C TYR A 251 3.83 16.35 1.60
N LEU A 252 3.60 15.97 2.87
CA LEU A 252 2.50 16.52 3.66
C LEU A 252 2.67 18.02 3.93
N TRP A 253 3.90 18.49 4.08
CA TRP A 253 4.21 19.91 4.19
C TRP A 253 3.82 20.67 2.91
N LEU A 254 4.15 20.13 1.73
CA LEU A 254 3.72 20.69 0.45
C LEU A 254 2.20 20.73 0.35
N VAL A 255 1.52 19.62 0.69
CA VAL A 255 0.04 19.53 0.65
C VAL A 255 -0.59 20.56 1.58
N ALA A 256 -0.11 20.69 2.82
CA ALA A 256 -0.63 21.67 3.76
C ALA A 256 -0.44 23.11 3.25
N GLY A 257 0.69 23.39 2.59
CA GLY A 257 0.93 24.65 1.89
C GLY A 257 -0.04 24.90 0.74
N ILE A 258 -0.44 23.87 0.01
CA ILE A 258 -1.42 24.00 -1.08
C ILE A 258 -2.83 24.25 -0.55
N VAL A 259 -3.22 23.52 0.51
CA VAL A 259 -4.54 23.69 1.15
C VAL A 259 -4.67 25.08 1.78
N SER A 260 -3.59 25.62 2.34
CA SER A 260 -3.60 26.97 2.94
C SER A 260 -3.78 28.10 1.93
N MET A 261 -3.51 27.87 0.64
CA MET A 261 -3.77 28.84 -0.44
C MET A 261 -5.26 28.99 -0.77
N GLY A 262 -6.14 28.11 -0.26
CA GLY A 262 -7.59 28.23 -0.39
C GLY A 262 -8.27 27.06 -1.10
N SER A 263 -9.59 27.13 -1.23
CA SER A 263 -10.44 26.06 -1.78
C SER A 263 -10.11 25.69 -3.22
N ASP A 264 -9.76 26.69 -4.04
CA ASP A 264 -9.56 26.50 -5.48
C ASP A 264 -8.27 25.71 -5.73
N TYR A 265 -7.19 26.06 -5.01
CA TYR A 265 -5.92 25.33 -5.05
C TYR A 265 -6.05 23.91 -4.46
N ALA A 266 -6.78 23.74 -3.35
CA ALA A 266 -7.04 22.43 -2.78
C ALA A 266 -7.84 21.53 -3.74
N THR A 267 -8.83 22.10 -4.43
CA THR A 267 -9.63 21.38 -5.44
C THR A 267 -8.78 21.02 -6.66
N ALA A 268 -7.98 21.97 -7.17
CA ALA A 268 -7.06 21.73 -8.28
C ALA A 268 -6.04 20.63 -7.95
N TRP A 269 -5.52 20.61 -6.72
CA TRP A 269 -4.65 19.55 -6.22
C TRP A 269 -5.34 18.18 -6.18
N GLY A 270 -6.59 18.13 -5.72
CA GLY A 270 -7.40 16.91 -5.73
C GLY A 270 -7.64 16.37 -7.16
N VAL A 271 -7.89 17.26 -8.12
CA VAL A 271 -8.03 16.93 -9.56
C VAL A 271 -6.71 16.41 -10.12
N PHE A 272 -5.62 17.15 -9.93
CA PHE A 272 -4.28 16.76 -10.36
C PHE A 272 -3.90 15.39 -9.81
N ASN A 273 -4.09 15.14 -8.52
CA ASN A 273 -3.78 13.85 -7.92
C ASN A 273 -4.64 12.71 -8.50
N THR A 274 -5.92 12.98 -8.76
CA THR A 274 -6.80 11.98 -9.38
C THR A 274 -6.33 11.62 -10.79
N ILE A 275 -5.95 12.61 -11.61
CA ILE A 275 -5.39 12.37 -12.95
C ILE A 275 -4.06 11.65 -12.86
N ARG A 276 -3.16 12.11 -11.98
CA ARG A 276 -1.83 11.51 -11.80
C ARG A 276 -1.96 10.03 -11.43
N TRP A 277 -2.68 9.71 -10.37
CA TRP A 277 -2.83 8.32 -9.92
C TRP A 277 -3.68 7.47 -10.86
N GLY A 278 -4.73 8.06 -11.45
CA GLY A 278 -5.68 7.35 -12.28
C GLY A 278 -5.20 7.06 -13.71
N LEU A 279 -4.38 7.95 -14.28
CA LEU A 279 -3.99 7.91 -15.69
C LEU A 279 -2.48 7.80 -15.89
N VAL A 280 -1.68 8.59 -15.15
CA VAL A 280 -0.22 8.66 -15.34
C VAL A 280 0.51 7.54 -14.62
N MET A 281 0.15 7.26 -13.36
CA MET A 281 0.85 6.27 -12.54
C MET A 281 0.52 4.83 -12.94
N VAL A 282 -0.65 4.56 -13.53
CA VAL A 282 -1.04 3.20 -13.96
C VAL A 282 -0.01 2.57 -14.91
N PRO A 283 0.38 3.20 -16.04
CA PRO A 283 1.42 2.64 -16.91
C PRO A 283 2.78 2.57 -16.22
N VAL A 284 3.13 3.54 -15.37
CA VAL A 284 4.41 3.59 -14.66
C VAL A 284 4.54 2.44 -13.67
N GLN A 285 3.51 2.20 -12.85
CA GLN A 285 3.44 1.07 -11.92
C GLN A 285 3.44 -0.27 -12.64
N SER A 286 2.85 -0.33 -13.84
CA SER A 286 2.86 -1.53 -14.68
C SER A 286 4.28 -1.84 -15.19
N LEU A 287 5.00 -0.80 -15.64
CA LEU A 287 6.40 -0.87 -16.06
C LEU A 287 7.32 -1.23 -14.89
N GLU A 288 7.09 -0.66 -13.71
CA GLU A 288 7.82 -1.00 -12.49
C GLU A 288 7.62 -2.47 -12.13
N SER A 289 6.37 -2.92 -12.01
CA SER A 289 6.03 -4.30 -11.64
C SER A 289 6.57 -5.32 -12.64
N ALA A 290 6.47 -5.03 -13.95
CA ALA A 290 7.08 -5.86 -14.98
C ALA A 290 8.61 -5.87 -14.82
N SER A 291 9.26 -4.71 -14.71
CA SER A 291 10.71 -4.65 -14.59
C SER A 291 11.24 -5.42 -13.38
N LEU A 292 10.59 -5.31 -12.21
CA LEU A 292 10.97 -6.03 -11.00
C LEU A 292 10.92 -7.55 -11.21
N ALA A 293 9.87 -8.05 -11.86
CA ALA A 293 9.75 -9.48 -12.16
C ALA A 293 10.86 -9.97 -13.10
N PHE A 294 11.14 -9.26 -14.18
CA PHE A 294 12.16 -9.67 -15.16
C PHE A 294 13.59 -9.51 -14.64
N VAL A 295 13.87 -8.44 -13.90
CA VAL A 295 15.15 -8.26 -13.18
C VAL A 295 15.33 -9.39 -12.16
N GLY A 296 14.28 -9.71 -11.40
CA GLY A 296 14.28 -10.83 -10.45
C GLY A 296 14.56 -12.18 -11.12
N HIS A 297 13.91 -12.48 -12.24
CA HIS A 297 14.17 -13.70 -13.02
C HIS A 297 15.58 -13.72 -13.62
N ALA A 298 16.09 -12.60 -14.12
CA ALA A 298 17.45 -12.50 -14.64
C ALA A 298 18.49 -12.71 -13.53
N TRP A 299 18.30 -12.08 -12.38
CA TRP A 299 19.11 -12.27 -11.18
C TRP A 299 19.08 -13.72 -10.70
N GLY A 300 17.89 -14.33 -10.62
CA GLY A 300 17.73 -15.73 -10.21
C GLY A 300 18.45 -16.71 -11.14
N ARG A 301 18.31 -16.54 -12.46
CA ARG A 301 19.04 -17.33 -13.46
C ARG A 301 20.55 -17.16 -13.32
N TRP A 302 21.02 -15.93 -13.08
CA TRP A 302 22.44 -15.67 -12.86
C TRP A 302 22.95 -16.33 -11.57
N ARG A 303 22.22 -16.22 -10.45
CA ARG A 303 22.57 -16.87 -9.18
C ARG A 303 22.60 -18.40 -9.28
N HIS A 304 21.69 -18.99 -10.05
CA HIS A 304 21.71 -20.45 -10.28
C HIS A 304 22.95 -20.89 -11.05
N LYS A 305 23.49 -20.05 -11.94
CA LYS A 305 24.72 -20.33 -12.69
C LYS A 305 25.99 -20.24 -11.85
N VAL A 306 26.06 -19.29 -10.91
CA VAL A 306 27.27 -19.02 -10.11
C VAL A 306 27.25 -19.68 -8.72
N GLY A 307 26.18 -20.43 -8.39
CA GLY A 307 26.04 -21.15 -7.13
C GLY A 307 25.21 -20.39 -6.09
N LEU A 308 24.16 -21.04 -5.60
CA LEU A 308 23.15 -20.45 -4.71
C LEU A 308 23.68 -20.15 -3.29
N TYR A 309 24.69 -20.90 -2.83
CA TYR A 309 25.17 -20.87 -1.45
C TYR A 309 26.40 -19.98 -1.22
N GLU A 310 27.04 -19.50 -2.28
CA GLU A 310 28.17 -18.57 -2.17
C GLU A 310 27.70 -17.16 -1.80
N THR A 311 28.25 -16.61 -0.72
CA THR A 311 27.87 -15.31 -0.13
C THR A 311 28.57 -14.11 -0.76
N ARG A 312 29.69 -14.31 -1.47
CA ARG A 312 30.48 -13.23 -2.10
C ARG A 312 30.82 -13.55 -3.54
N VAL A 313 29.80 -13.52 -4.39
CA VAL A 313 29.98 -13.68 -5.83
C VAL A 313 30.20 -12.32 -6.48
N ARG A 314 31.26 -12.18 -7.29
CA ARG A 314 31.51 -10.97 -8.08
C ARG A 314 30.74 -11.05 -9.40
N CYS A 315 29.82 -10.11 -9.59
CA CYS A 315 29.08 -9.97 -10.84
C CYS A 315 29.94 -9.24 -11.88
N SER A 316 30.05 -9.78 -13.10
CA SER A 316 30.72 -9.09 -14.19
C SER A 316 29.87 -7.89 -14.67
N ARG A 317 30.50 -6.87 -15.25
CA ARG A 317 29.76 -5.71 -15.78
C ARG A 317 28.74 -6.10 -16.86
N ARG A 318 29.04 -7.13 -17.67
CA ARG A 318 28.13 -7.61 -18.72
C ARG A 318 26.90 -8.32 -18.13
N ASP A 319 27.12 -9.16 -17.11
CA ASP A 319 26.02 -9.83 -16.41
C ASP A 319 25.13 -8.82 -15.70
N LEU A 320 25.73 -7.82 -15.05
CA LEU A 320 25.00 -6.75 -14.39
C LEU A 320 24.11 -5.98 -15.38
N LEU A 321 24.66 -5.60 -16.54
CA LEU A 321 23.90 -4.93 -17.59
C LEU A 321 22.74 -5.79 -18.10
N ALA A 322 22.96 -7.09 -18.31
CA ALA A 322 21.91 -8.01 -18.73
C ALA A 322 20.80 -8.16 -17.69
N ILE A 323 21.12 -8.07 -16.39
CA ILE A 323 20.15 -8.14 -15.30
C ILE A 323 19.32 -6.87 -15.20
N ILE A 324 19.94 -5.69 -15.33
CA ILE A 324 19.24 -4.39 -15.15
C ILE A 324 18.54 -3.88 -16.42
N PHE A 325 18.82 -4.46 -17.59
CA PHE A 325 18.28 -3.99 -18.87
C PHE A 325 16.75 -3.80 -18.87
N PRO A 326 15.92 -4.73 -18.32
CA PRO A 326 14.48 -4.52 -18.26
C PRO A 326 14.07 -3.28 -17.44
N ALA A 327 14.81 -2.96 -16.38
CA ALA A 327 14.57 -1.75 -15.58
C ALA A 327 14.95 -0.48 -16.35
N LEU A 328 16.07 -0.50 -17.09
CA LEU A 328 16.47 0.63 -17.94
C LEU A 328 15.44 0.89 -19.05
N LEU A 329 14.93 -0.17 -19.67
CA LEU A 329 13.89 -0.06 -20.67
C LEU A 329 12.59 0.49 -20.08
N SER A 330 12.14 -0.02 -18.93
CA SER A 330 10.99 0.53 -18.20
C SER A 330 11.15 2.00 -17.87
N ALA A 331 12.30 2.39 -17.33
CA ALA A 331 12.59 3.78 -16.98
C ALA A 331 12.56 4.69 -18.21
N ALA A 332 13.15 4.26 -19.33
CA ALA A 332 13.11 5.01 -20.58
C ALA A 332 11.68 5.19 -21.10
N ILE A 333 10.87 4.13 -21.10
CA ILE A 333 9.46 4.21 -21.53
C ILE A 333 8.66 5.12 -20.60
N ALA A 334 8.84 5.00 -19.28
CA ALA A 334 8.17 5.84 -18.30
C ALA A 334 8.50 7.31 -18.51
N LEU A 335 9.78 7.66 -18.66
CA LEU A 335 10.21 9.05 -18.92
C LEU A 335 9.67 9.59 -20.25
N LEU A 336 9.62 8.77 -21.30
CA LEU A 336 9.07 9.16 -22.60
C LEU A 336 7.56 9.44 -22.55
N ILE A 337 6.84 8.89 -21.57
CA ILE A 337 5.40 9.14 -21.39
C ILE A 337 5.18 10.29 -20.41
N GLU A 338 5.83 10.25 -19.24
CA GLU A 338 5.63 11.23 -18.17
C GLU A 338 6.13 12.62 -18.56
N VAL A 339 7.32 12.74 -19.16
CA VAL A 339 7.91 14.06 -19.45
C VAL A 339 7.04 14.86 -20.43
N PRO A 340 6.63 14.31 -21.61
CA PRO A 340 5.76 15.05 -22.51
C PRO A 340 4.42 15.39 -21.89
N LEU A 341 3.85 14.47 -21.10
CA LEU A 341 2.54 14.67 -20.47
C LEU A 341 2.60 15.79 -19.43
N CYS A 342 3.63 15.80 -18.57
CA CYS A 342 3.88 16.90 -17.63
C CYS A 342 4.12 18.23 -18.34
N VAL A 343 4.88 18.24 -19.43
CA VAL A 343 5.11 19.44 -20.25
C VAL A 343 3.82 19.95 -20.89
N ILE A 344 2.99 19.05 -21.44
CA ILE A 344 1.70 19.42 -22.04
C ILE A 344 0.76 20.01 -20.99
N MET A 345 0.65 19.37 -19.81
CA MET A 345 -0.17 19.90 -18.71
C MET A 345 0.33 21.26 -18.24
N ALA A 346 1.64 21.44 -18.09
CA ALA A 346 2.22 22.72 -17.67
C ALA A 346 1.99 23.84 -18.70
N LEU A 347 1.99 23.52 -20.00
CA LEU A 347 1.85 24.52 -21.06
C LEU A 347 0.39 24.82 -21.45
N ARG A 348 -0.53 23.87 -21.27
CA ARG A 348 -1.92 24.00 -21.78
C ARG A 348 -3.00 24.14 -20.70
N GLY A 349 -2.70 23.88 -19.43
CA GLY A 349 -3.67 23.97 -18.33
C GLY A 349 -4.61 22.78 -18.31
#